data_AF-A0AA48GVF0-F1
#
_entry.id   AF-A0AA48GVF0-F1
#
_cell.length_a   1.000
_cell.length_b   1.000
_cell.length_c   1.000
_cell.angle_alpha   90.00
_cell.angle_beta   90.00
_cell.angle_gamma   90.00
#
_symmetry.space_group_name_H-M   'P 1'
#
loop_
_entity.id
_entity.type
_entity.pdbx_description
1 polymer ?
#
loop_
_entity_poly.entity_id
_entity_poly.type
_entity_poly.pdbx_seq_one_letter_code
_entity_poly.pdbx_strand_id
1 'polypeptide(L)'
;MDHASPHTRWLLEVPGAAEDRLGDWLTAGGATATYREADPPHTFYAYFPPGLTPPDAAGLAAFGARLLREERFEDEDWLAKSREGFGPIEVGRGFHIRPLWDASPAPEGRTPIVVNPGLAFGTGGHETTRLCMGLLEELAASGRLRDPVLDIGAGTGILALTAWLCGARRIAALDNDPDCGPAMDEFMALNAAVLDGARPFTHYVGLLDDPRADGPWMTLLANILLETIQDLLPRMASIAAPGALLVASGILAERQDEALISLAAYGFRPLKVATEGAWVAILAERTA
;
A
#
# COMPACT_ATOMS: atom_id res chain seq x y z
N MET A 1 -10.38 -21.94 28.06
CA MET A 1 -9.53 -22.21 26.88
C MET A 1 -10.37 -23.07 25.98
N ASP A 2 -11.10 -22.42 25.07
CA ASP A 2 -11.88 -23.11 24.06
C ASP A 2 -10.88 -23.47 22.96
N HIS A 3 -10.51 -24.74 22.84
CA HIS A 3 -9.65 -25.18 21.74
C HIS A 3 -10.52 -25.10 20.49
N ALA A 4 -10.33 -24.05 19.68
CA ALA A 4 -10.99 -23.93 18.39
C ALA A 4 -10.76 -25.24 17.61
N SER A 5 -11.85 -25.86 17.14
CA SER A 5 -11.73 -27.09 16.36
C SER A 5 -10.92 -26.81 15.10
N PRO A 6 -9.99 -27.69 14.67
CA PRO A 6 -9.18 -27.42 13.49
C PRO A 6 -10.03 -27.48 12.23
N HIS A 7 -9.67 -26.67 11.23
CA HIS A 7 -10.11 -26.84 9.85
C HIS A 7 -9.59 -28.17 9.31
N THR A 8 -10.33 -28.74 8.37
CA THR A 8 -9.87 -29.92 7.62
C THR A 8 -9.75 -29.59 6.15
N ARG A 9 -8.62 -29.92 5.53
CA ARG A 9 -8.43 -29.84 4.08
C ARG A 9 -8.21 -31.22 3.51
N TRP A 10 -8.93 -31.52 2.44
CA TRP A 10 -8.73 -32.70 1.64
C TRP A 10 -8.01 -32.35 0.35
N LEU A 11 -6.99 -33.14 0.04
CA LEU A 11 -6.32 -33.18 -1.24
C LEU A 11 -6.86 -34.39 -2.01
N LEU A 12 -7.50 -34.15 -3.15
CA LEU A 12 -8.15 -35.18 -3.94
C LEU A 12 -7.51 -35.28 -5.32
N GLU A 13 -7.36 -36.50 -5.81
CA GLU A 13 -7.15 -36.78 -7.23
C GLU A 13 -8.51 -37.05 -7.85
N VAL A 14 -8.86 -36.29 -8.89
CA VAL A 14 -10.21 -36.31 -9.47
C VAL A 14 -10.12 -36.50 -10.98
N PRO A 15 -10.89 -37.44 -11.57
CA PRO A 15 -11.07 -37.49 -13.01
C PRO A 15 -11.80 -36.23 -13.49
N GLY A 16 -11.28 -35.52 -14.50
CA GLY A 16 -11.82 -34.23 -14.93
C GLY A 16 -13.33 -34.21 -15.26
N ALA A 17 -13.93 -35.33 -15.67
CA ALA A 17 -15.36 -35.44 -15.95
C ALA A 17 -16.28 -35.53 -14.70
N ALA A 18 -15.70 -35.61 -13.49
CA ALA A 18 -16.43 -35.74 -12.24
C ALA A 18 -16.28 -34.53 -11.31
N GLU A 19 -15.47 -33.52 -11.68
CA GLU A 19 -15.12 -32.36 -10.85
C GLU A 19 -16.36 -31.60 -10.36
N ASP A 20 -17.26 -31.19 -11.26
CA ASP A 20 -18.44 -30.39 -10.90
C ASP A 20 -19.36 -31.12 -9.91
N ARG A 21 -19.66 -32.39 -10.21
CA ARG A 21 -20.53 -33.22 -9.35
C ARG A 21 -19.89 -33.53 -8.00
N LEU A 22 -18.56 -33.66 -7.96
CA LEU A 22 -17.81 -33.84 -6.72
C LEU A 22 -17.82 -32.54 -5.91
N GLY A 23 -17.65 -31.38 -6.55
CA GLY A 23 -17.75 -30.07 -5.91
C GLY A 23 -19.08 -29.88 -5.20
N ASP A 24 -20.19 -30.14 -5.91
CA ASP A 24 -21.54 -30.07 -5.34
C ASP A 24 -21.72 -30.98 -4.12
N TRP A 25 -21.21 -32.22 -4.20
CA TRP A 25 -21.27 -33.18 -3.11
C TRP A 25 -20.43 -32.74 -1.89
N LEU A 26 -19.23 -32.21 -2.12
CA LEU A 26 -18.36 -31.70 -1.06
C LEU A 26 -18.98 -30.48 -0.38
N THR A 27 -19.57 -29.56 -1.14
CA THR A 27 -20.28 -28.40 -0.58
C THR A 27 -21.50 -28.82 0.22
N ALA A 28 -22.29 -29.78 -0.26
CA ALA A 28 -23.39 -30.36 0.52
C ALA A 28 -22.89 -31.07 1.79
N GLY A 29 -21.68 -31.63 1.75
CA GLY A 29 -20.95 -32.20 2.89
C GLY A 29 -20.28 -31.17 3.81
N GLY A 30 -20.48 -29.86 3.59
CA GLY A 30 -19.98 -28.80 4.46
C GLY A 30 -18.66 -28.15 4.01
N ALA A 31 -18.18 -28.42 2.80
CA ALA A 31 -17.03 -27.71 2.27
C ALA A 31 -17.38 -26.24 1.95
N THR A 32 -16.59 -25.30 2.48
CA THR A 32 -16.77 -23.85 2.28
C THR A 32 -16.05 -23.33 1.05
N ALA A 33 -15.02 -24.04 0.58
CA ALA A 33 -14.30 -23.71 -0.64
C ALA A 33 -13.78 -24.99 -1.31
N THR A 34 -13.70 -24.94 -2.64
CA THR A 34 -12.98 -25.92 -3.44
C THR A 34 -12.05 -25.20 -4.42
N TYR A 35 -10.86 -25.75 -4.64
CA TYR A 35 -9.83 -25.14 -5.50
C TYR A 35 -9.15 -26.19 -6.38
N ARG A 36 -8.80 -25.81 -7.61
CA ARG A 36 -8.14 -26.66 -8.59
C ARG A 36 -6.79 -26.08 -9.02
N GLU A 37 -5.74 -26.90 -9.01
CA GLU A 37 -4.46 -26.55 -9.64
C GLU A 37 -4.56 -26.65 -11.17
N ALA A 38 -3.92 -25.70 -11.87
CA ALA A 38 -4.05 -25.57 -13.32
C ALA A 38 -3.29 -26.65 -14.13
N ASP A 39 -2.31 -27.32 -13.52
CA ASP A 39 -1.46 -28.32 -14.18
C ASP A 39 -1.66 -29.73 -13.61
N PRO A 40 -1.45 -30.80 -14.41
CA PRO A 40 -1.53 -32.18 -13.94
C PRO A 40 -0.49 -32.50 -12.85
N PRO A 41 -0.81 -33.38 -11.88
CA PRO A 41 -2.05 -34.15 -11.76
C PRO A 41 -3.23 -33.30 -11.28
N HIS A 42 -4.45 -33.63 -11.75
CA HIS A 42 -5.72 -32.98 -11.40
C HIS A 42 -5.98 -33.01 -9.89
N THR A 43 -5.44 -32.01 -9.23
CA THR A 43 -5.39 -31.92 -7.78
C THR A 43 -6.48 -30.96 -7.33
N PHE A 44 -7.44 -31.50 -6.59
CA PHE A 44 -8.63 -30.81 -6.14
C PHE A 44 -8.61 -30.68 -4.62
N TYR A 45 -8.68 -29.46 -4.14
CA TYR A 45 -8.69 -29.15 -2.72
C TYR A 45 -10.12 -28.90 -2.24
N ALA A 46 -10.48 -29.45 -1.09
CA ALA A 46 -11.74 -29.16 -0.42
C ALA A 46 -11.48 -28.71 1.03
N TYR A 47 -12.09 -27.60 1.44
CA TYR A 47 -11.88 -26.97 2.73
C TYR A 47 -13.14 -27.09 3.60
N PHE A 48 -12.99 -27.65 4.79
CA PHE A 48 -14.05 -27.83 5.77
C PHE A 48 -13.76 -26.99 7.02
N PRO A 49 -14.70 -26.16 7.48
CA PRO A 49 -14.50 -25.26 8.61
C PRO A 49 -14.48 -26.02 9.96
N PRO A 50 -14.03 -25.35 11.04
CA PRO A 50 -14.03 -25.87 12.40
C PRO A 50 -15.38 -26.47 12.81
N GLY A 51 -15.35 -27.66 13.42
CA GLY A 51 -16.54 -28.29 13.98
C GLY A 51 -17.43 -29.01 12.96
N LEU A 52 -17.14 -28.90 11.67
CA LEU A 52 -17.74 -29.77 10.65
C LEU A 52 -16.84 -30.97 10.38
N THR A 53 -17.40 -32.17 10.52
CA THR A 53 -16.73 -33.40 10.10
C THR A 53 -16.95 -33.56 8.60
N PRO A 54 -15.88 -33.72 7.80
CA PRO A 54 -16.03 -34.04 6.38
C PRO A 54 -16.95 -35.26 6.17
N PRO A 55 -17.61 -35.37 5.00
CA PRO A 55 -18.39 -36.56 4.68
C PRO A 55 -17.51 -37.81 4.68
N ASP A 56 -18.11 -39.00 4.69
CA ASP A 56 -17.33 -40.24 4.62
C ASP A 56 -16.55 -40.31 3.29
N ALA A 57 -15.22 -40.44 3.38
CA ALA A 57 -14.32 -40.54 2.23
C ALA A 57 -14.64 -41.74 1.31
N ALA A 58 -15.35 -42.77 1.80
CA ALA A 58 -15.87 -43.84 0.96
C ALA A 58 -16.81 -43.34 -0.17
N GLY A 59 -17.47 -42.19 0.05
CA GLY A 59 -18.33 -41.54 -0.95
C GLY A 59 -17.58 -41.04 -2.19
N LEU A 60 -16.28 -40.80 -2.10
CA LEU A 60 -15.44 -40.35 -3.22
C LEU A 60 -15.40 -41.37 -4.37
N ALA A 61 -15.59 -42.67 -4.07
CA ALA A 61 -15.62 -43.74 -5.06
C ALA A 61 -16.73 -43.55 -6.11
N ALA A 62 -17.86 -42.91 -5.75
CA ALA A 62 -18.96 -42.62 -6.68
C ALA A 62 -18.56 -41.61 -7.79
N PHE A 63 -17.48 -40.87 -7.57
CA PHE A 63 -16.95 -39.86 -8.48
C PHE A 63 -15.64 -40.31 -9.14
N GLY A 64 -15.15 -41.52 -8.82
CA GLY A 64 -13.81 -41.97 -9.21
C GLY A 64 -12.69 -41.13 -8.58
N ALA A 65 -13.00 -40.35 -7.54
CA ALA A 65 -12.04 -39.50 -6.86
C ALA A 65 -11.31 -40.29 -5.76
N ARG A 66 -10.07 -39.90 -5.47
CA ARG A 66 -9.24 -40.51 -4.43
C ARG A 66 -8.73 -39.45 -3.48
N LEU A 67 -8.95 -39.66 -2.18
CA LEU A 67 -8.30 -38.86 -1.15
C LEU A 67 -6.80 -39.17 -1.13
N LEU A 68 -5.99 -38.18 -1.51
CA LEU A 68 -4.55 -38.24 -1.45
C LEU A 68 -4.04 -37.92 -0.05
N ARG A 69 -4.63 -36.90 0.59
CA ARG A 69 -4.20 -36.41 1.90
C ARG A 69 -5.35 -35.73 2.63
N GLU A 70 -5.50 -36.01 3.93
CA GLU A 70 -6.26 -35.19 4.86
C GLU A 70 -5.28 -34.40 5.74
N GLU A 71 -5.51 -33.11 5.87
CA GLU A 71 -4.73 -32.23 6.73
C GLU A 71 -5.65 -31.50 7.68
N ARG A 72 -5.23 -31.38 8.93
CA ARG A 72 -5.91 -30.57 9.95
C ARG A 72 -5.01 -29.42 10.33
N PHE A 73 -5.55 -28.21 10.27
CA PHE A 73 -4.84 -26.99 10.66
C PHE A 73 -5.75 -26.16 11.54
N GLU A 74 -5.18 -25.57 12.59
CA GLU A 74 -5.94 -24.66 13.44
C GLU A 74 -6.31 -23.40 12.65
N ASP A 75 -7.35 -22.70 13.10
CA ASP A 75 -7.67 -21.36 12.62
C ASP A 75 -6.53 -20.45 13.09
N GLU A 76 -5.45 -20.41 12.32
CA GLU A 76 -4.39 -19.45 12.57
C GLU A 76 -5.02 -18.07 12.37
N ASP A 77 -4.94 -17.22 13.39
CA ASP A 77 -5.33 -15.82 13.26
C ASP A 77 -4.33 -15.16 12.33
N TRP A 78 -4.53 -15.34 11.02
CA TRP A 78 -3.70 -14.76 9.96
C TRP A 78 -3.68 -13.23 10.07
N LEU A 79 -4.71 -12.62 10.65
CA LEU A 79 -4.73 -11.21 11.00
C LEU A 79 -3.75 -10.93 12.16
N ALA A 80 -3.73 -11.72 13.24
CA ALA A 80 -2.73 -11.57 14.30
C ALA A 80 -1.30 -11.88 13.82
N LYS A 81 -1.07 -12.93 13.04
CA LYS A 81 0.24 -13.26 12.47
C LYS A 81 0.73 -12.23 11.46
N SER A 82 -0.16 -11.66 10.65
CA SER A 82 0.23 -10.53 9.77
C SER A 82 0.58 -9.28 10.59
N ARG A 83 -0.12 -9.01 11.70
CA ARG A 83 0.21 -7.92 12.64
C ARG A 83 1.59 -8.08 13.29
N GLU A 84 2.04 -9.30 13.57
CA GLU A 84 3.38 -9.57 14.13
C GLU A 84 4.52 -9.08 13.22
N GLY A 85 4.29 -9.00 11.90
CA GLY A 85 5.26 -8.46 10.94
C GLY A 85 5.30 -6.93 10.86
N PHE A 86 4.31 -6.24 11.44
CA PHE A 86 4.20 -4.78 11.41
C PHE A 86 4.54 -4.20 12.78
N GLY A 87 5.83 -3.95 13.00
CA GLY A 87 6.34 -3.20 14.13
C GLY A 87 6.42 -1.69 13.85
N PRO A 88 6.66 -0.87 14.89
CA PRO A 88 6.90 0.54 14.70
C PRO A 88 8.26 0.76 14.05
N ILE A 89 8.37 1.80 13.23
CA ILE A 89 9.59 2.15 12.52
C ILE A 89 9.93 3.62 12.71
N GLU A 90 11.22 3.90 12.69
CA GLU A 90 11.76 5.25 12.69
C GLU A 90 12.00 5.69 11.25
N VAL A 91 11.39 6.81 10.85
CA VAL A 91 11.54 7.34 9.49
C VAL A 91 12.13 8.75 9.58
N GLY A 92 13.22 8.94 8.84
CA GLY A 92 13.97 10.19 8.89
C GLY A 92 14.41 10.55 10.31
N ARG A 93 14.46 11.84 10.61
CA ARG A 93 14.88 12.37 11.91
C ARG A 93 13.72 12.55 12.89
N GLY A 94 12.55 12.89 12.38
CA GLY A 94 11.45 13.40 13.17
C GLY A 94 10.22 12.49 13.25
N PHE A 95 10.16 11.35 12.56
CA PHE A 95 8.93 10.55 12.53
C PHE A 95 9.09 9.18 13.17
N HIS A 96 8.05 8.75 13.86
CA HIS A 96 7.89 7.42 14.41
C HIS A 96 6.56 6.85 13.91
N ILE A 97 6.62 5.95 12.93
CA ILE A 97 5.43 5.38 12.29
C ILE A 97 5.08 4.10 13.03
N ARG A 98 3.85 3.98 13.49
CA ARG A 98 3.37 2.80 14.22
C ARG A 98 2.00 2.36 13.73
N PRO A 99 1.70 1.06 13.73
CA PRO A 99 0.36 0.59 13.42
C PRO A 99 -0.62 0.96 14.55
N LEU A 100 -1.92 1.02 14.24
CA LEU A 100 -2.96 1.43 15.20
C LEU A 100 -3.04 0.56 16.48
N TRP A 101 -2.60 -0.69 16.41
CA TRP A 101 -2.59 -1.63 17.55
C TRP A 101 -1.35 -1.49 18.44
N ASP A 102 -0.32 -0.77 17.98
CA ASP A 102 0.85 -0.50 18.79
C ASP A 102 0.63 0.79 19.60
N ALA A 103 0.53 0.65 20.92
CA ALA A 103 0.35 1.77 21.85
C ALA A 103 1.68 2.34 22.40
N SER A 104 2.82 1.90 21.88
CA SER A 104 4.14 2.35 22.32
C SER A 104 4.28 3.86 22.12
N PRO A 105 4.84 4.58 23.11
CA PRO A 105 5.10 6.00 22.96
C PRO A 105 6.17 6.21 21.88
N ALA A 106 6.05 7.30 21.12
CA ALA A 106 7.12 7.71 20.23
C ALA A 106 8.38 8.02 21.04
N PRO A 107 9.58 7.68 20.53
CA PRO A 107 10.84 8.14 21.10
C PRO A 107 10.89 9.66 21.23
N GLU A 108 11.67 10.15 22.20
CA GLU A 108 11.85 11.58 22.41
C GLU A 108 12.31 12.29 21.12
N GLY A 109 11.68 13.41 20.79
CA GLY A 109 11.99 14.20 19.60
C GLY A 109 11.36 13.68 18.30
N ARG A 110 10.61 12.57 18.33
CA ARG A 110 9.89 12.06 17.15
C ARG A 110 8.37 12.25 17.27
N THR A 111 7.75 12.71 16.20
CA THR A 111 6.31 12.81 16.04
C THR A 111 5.72 11.43 15.69
N PRO A 112 4.75 10.92 16.47
CA PRO A 112 4.07 9.68 16.13
C PRO A 112 3.17 9.87 14.90
N ILE A 113 3.24 8.94 13.95
CA ILE A 113 2.28 8.80 12.86
C ILE A 113 1.64 7.42 12.98
N VAL A 114 0.32 7.38 13.12
CA VAL A 114 -0.45 6.15 13.26
C VAL A 114 -0.99 5.73 11.91
N VAL A 115 -0.76 4.49 11.54
CA VAL A 115 -1.23 3.91 10.27
C VAL A 115 -2.13 2.70 10.52
N ASN A 116 -3.06 2.46 9.59
CA ASN A 116 -3.82 1.21 9.52
C ASN A 116 -3.34 0.37 8.33
N PRO A 117 -2.51 -0.65 8.56
CA PRO A 117 -2.04 -1.55 7.50
C PRO A 117 -3.22 -2.35 6.94
N GLY A 118 -3.74 -1.96 5.77
CA GLY A 118 -4.78 -2.73 5.08
C GLY A 118 -5.76 -1.93 4.21
N LEU A 119 -5.85 -0.61 4.37
CA LEU A 119 -6.82 0.20 3.60
C LEU A 119 -6.28 0.73 2.27
N ALA A 120 -5.05 1.23 2.25
CA ALA A 120 -4.45 1.81 1.05
C ALA A 120 -2.92 1.74 1.13
N PHE A 121 -2.26 1.89 -0.02
CA PHE A 121 -0.80 2.02 -0.08
C PHE A 121 -0.33 3.29 0.65
N GLY A 122 0.92 3.28 1.16
CA GLY A 122 1.49 4.44 1.86
C GLY A 122 1.44 4.34 3.39
N THR A 123 1.68 3.16 3.97
CA THR A 123 1.78 2.98 5.43
C THR A 123 3.11 3.44 6.02
N GLY A 124 4.02 4.01 5.22
CA GLY A 124 5.37 4.42 5.66
C GLY A 124 6.40 3.31 5.75
N GLY A 125 5.96 2.05 5.73
CA GLY A 125 6.79 0.85 5.85
C GLY A 125 7.64 0.51 4.62
N HIS A 126 7.44 1.20 3.50
CA HIS A 126 8.21 0.96 2.26
C HIS A 126 9.33 1.98 2.09
N GLU A 127 10.47 1.55 1.55
CA GLU A 127 11.69 2.33 1.29
C GLU A 127 11.35 3.63 0.56
N THR A 128 10.48 3.56 -0.46
CA THR A 128 10.12 4.71 -1.28
C THR A 128 9.41 5.80 -0.47
N THR A 129 8.54 5.43 0.47
CA THR A 129 7.89 6.37 1.38
C THR A 129 8.90 6.99 2.34
N ARG A 130 9.79 6.18 2.92
CA ARG A 130 10.85 6.68 3.83
C ARG A 130 11.77 7.68 3.16
N LEU A 131 12.19 7.38 1.93
CA LEU A 131 13.00 8.27 1.11
C LEU A 131 12.29 9.62 0.84
N CYS A 132 11.01 9.59 0.47
CA CYS A 132 10.22 10.82 0.26
C CYS A 132 10.08 11.63 1.54
N MET A 133 9.77 10.99 2.67
CA MET A 133 9.65 11.65 3.97
C MET A 133 10.96 12.30 4.40
N GLY A 134 12.10 11.61 4.22
CA GLY A 134 13.42 12.16 4.49
C GLY A 134 13.75 13.38 3.63
N LEU A 135 13.41 13.35 2.33
CA LEU A 135 13.57 14.51 1.45
C LEU A 135 12.69 15.70 1.87
N LEU A 136 11.45 15.46 2.33
CA LEU A 136 10.58 16.50 2.87
C LEU A 136 11.18 17.16 4.13
N GLU A 137 11.76 16.37 5.03
CA GLU A 137 12.46 16.92 6.21
C GLU A 137 13.66 17.78 5.82
N GLU A 138 14.46 17.35 4.85
CA GLU A 138 15.60 18.12 4.35
C GLU A 138 15.17 19.44 3.69
N LEU A 139 14.08 19.41 2.92
CA LEU A 139 13.50 20.61 2.32
C LEU A 139 12.96 21.56 3.38
N ALA A 140 12.32 21.05 4.42
CA ALA A 140 11.85 21.86 5.54
C ALA A 140 13.01 22.51 6.31
N ALA A 141 14.02 21.71 6.67
CA ALA A 141 15.20 22.17 7.40
C ALA A 141 16.01 23.23 6.63
N SER A 142 16.00 23.16 5.29
CA SER A 142 16.66 24.15 4.42
C SER A 142 15.77 25.34 4.04
N GLY A 143 14.51 25.38 4.49
CA GLY A 143 13.55 26.44 4.14
C GLY A 143 13.11 26.42 2.66
N ARG A 144 13.26 25.28 1.99
CA ARG A 144 12.95 25.08 0.57
C ARG A 144 11.61 24.39 0.30
N LEU A 145 11.00 23.77 1.31
CA LEU A 145 9.63 23.27 1.21
C LEU A 145 8.67 24.46 1.07
N ARG A 146 7.90 24.52 -0.02
CA ARG A 146 7.05 25.67 -0.34
C ARG A 146 5.63 25.27 -0.73
N ASP A 147 4.68 26.07 -0.27
CA ASP A 147 3.26 25.97 -0.63
C ASP A 147 2.95 26.65 -1.98
N PRO A 148 1.95 26.16 -2.74
CA PRO A 148 1.10 25.02 -2.39
C PRO A 148 1.74 23.68 -2.78
N VAL A 149 1.38 22.62 -2.05
CA VAL A 149 1.86 21.24 -2.22
C VAL A 149 0.77 20.36 -2.83
N LEU A 150 1.11 19.57 -3.85
CA LEU A 150 0.24 18.54 -4.42
C LEU A 150 0.86 17.15 -4.23
N ASP A 151 0.12 16.24 -3.61
CA ASP A 151 0.47 14.82 -3.47
C ASP A 151 -0.30 14.00 -4.52
N ILE A 152 0.42 13.37 -5.45
CA ILE A 152 -0.11 12.68 -6.63
C ILE A 152 0.05 11.17 -6.45
N GLY A 153 -1.08 10.44 -6.46
CA GLY A 153 -1.09 9.03 -6.06
C GLY A 153 -0.86 8.91 -4.56
N ALA A 154 -1.66 9.66 -3.79
CA ALA A 154 -1.42 9.89 -2.38
C ALA A 154 -1.60 8.64 -1.50
N GLY A 155 -2.35 7.63 -1.95
CA GLY A 155 -2.70 6.47 -1.14
C GLY A 155 -3.39 6.89 0.17
N THR A 156 -2.76 6.56 1.30
CA THR A 156 -3.19 7.01 2.65
C THR A 156 -3.05 8.52 2.90
N GLY A 157 -2.30 9.25 2.07
CA GLY A 157 -1.98 10.67 2.27
C GLY A 157 -0.81 10.91 3.24
N ILE A 158 0.05 9.90 3.45
CA ILE A 158 1.19 10.02 4.36
C ILE A 158 2.20 11.12 3.97
N LEU A 159 2.43 11.33 2.67
CA LEU A 159 3.35 12.38 2.22
C LEU A 159 2.72 13.78 2.37
N ALA A 160 1.43 13.92 2.09
CA ALA A 160 0.66 15.12 2.40
C ALA A 160 0.69 15.46 3.91
N LEU A 161 0.48 14.48 4.80
CA LEU A 161 0.62 14.68 6.25
C LEU A 161 2.06 15.05 6.63
N THR A 162 3.05 14.37 6.03
CA THR A 162 4.47 14.67 6.30
C THR A 162 4.80 16.12 5.93
N ALA A 163 4.36 16.59 4.76
CA ALA A 163 4.54 17.97 4.33
C ALA A 163 3.88 18.96 5.31
N TRP A 164 2.68 18.64 5.83
CA TRP A 164 2.02 19.44 6.86
C TRP A 164 2.85 19.53 8.15
N LEU A 165 3.32 18.39 8.65
CA LEU A 165 4.16 18.31 9.86
C LEU A 165 5.51 19.02 9.66
N CYS A 166 6.01 19.04 8.43
CA CYS A 166 7.20 19.79 8.00
C CYS A 166 6.96 21.29 7.77
N GLY A 167 5.74 21.79 7.96
CA GLY A 167 5.45 23.23 7.94
C GLY A 167 4.65 23.74 6.73
N ALA A 168 4.36 22.91 5.73
CA ALA A 168 3.47 23.30 4.63
C ALA A 168 2.02 23.47 5.13
N ARG A 169 1.26 24.38 4.52
CA ARG A 169 -0.09 24.75 4.98
C ARG A 169 -1.16 24.74 3.89
N ARG A 170 -0.79 24.70 2.62
CA ARG A 170 -1.73 24.61 1.49
C ARG A 170 -1.41 23.34 0.72
N ILE A 171 -2.08 22.26 1.10
CA ILE A 171 -1.79 20.91 0.61
C ILE A 171 -3.07 20.31 0.05
N ALA A 172 -2.97 19.74 -1.14
CA ALA A 172 -3.98 18.89 -1.73
C ALA A 172 -3.38 17.51 -2.04
N ALA A 173 -4.20 16.47 -1.92
CA ALA A 173 -3.85 15.10 -2.26
C ALA A 173 -4.87 14.55 -3.26
N LEU A 174 -4.40 13.80 -4.25
CA LEU A 174 -5.28 13.06 -5.15
C LEU A 174 -4.82 11.63 -5.33
N ASP A 175 -5.79 10.76 -5.57
CA ASP A 175 -5.56 9.38 -5.98
C ASP A 175 -6.66 8.95 -6.96
N ASN A 176 -6.36 8.04 -7.88
CA ASN A 176 -7.34 7.55 -8.83
C ASN A 176 -8.15 6.37 -8.28
N ASP A 177 -7.68 5.75 -7.19
CA ASP A 177 -8.37 4.67 -6.51
C ASP A 177 -9.50 5.22 -5.60
N PRO A 178 -10.76 4.78 -5.79
CA PRO A 178 -11.88 5.20 -4.94
C PRO A 178 -11.70 4.88 -3.45
N ASP A 179 -10.91 3.87 -3.10
CA ASP A 179 -10.69 3.46 -1.71
C ASP A 179 -9.73 4.42 -0.96
N CYS A 180 -8.93 5.22 -1.70
CA CYS A 180 -7.98 6.16 -1.10
C CYS A 180 -8.64 7.38 -0.46
N GLY A 181 -9.82 7.82 -0.95
CA GLY A 181 -10.57 8.92 -0.32
C GLY A 181 -10.95 8.60 1.14
N PRO A 182 -11.69 7.50 1.39
CA PRO A 182 -11.97 7.01 2.74
C PRO A 182 -10.70 6.73 3.55
N ALA A 183 -9.65 6.16 2.93
CA ALA A 183 -8.38 5.89 3.63
C ALA A 183 -7.69 7.17 4.13
N MET A 184 -7.71 8.26 3.35
CA MET A 184 -7.18 9.56 3.76
C MET A 184 -7.99 10.19 4.90
N ASP A 185 -9.32 10.07 4.89
CA ASP A 185 -10.18 10.53 5.98
C ASP A 185 -9.90 9.77 7.28
N GLU A 186 -9.81 8.44 7.21
CA GLU A 186 -9.42 7.61 8.35
C GLU A 186 -8.00 7.94 8.83
N PHE A 187 -7.06 8.11 7.93
CA PHE A 187 -5.68 8.43 8.26
C PHE A 187 -5.56 9.77 9.01
N MET A 188 -6.29 10.80 8.57
CA MET A 188 -6.38 12.06 9.31
C MET A 188 -7.03 11.87 10.70
N ALA A 189 -8.08 11.05 10.81
CA ALA A 189 -8.72 10.77 12.10
C ALA A 189 -7.80 10.02 13.07
N LEU A 190 -7.03 9.03 12.60
CA LEU A 190 -6.04 8.30 13.39
C LEU A 190 -4.93 9.20 13.93
N ASN A 191 -4.61 10.26 13.19
CA ASN A 191 -3.56 11.23 13.53
C ASN A 191 -4.10 12.53 14.15
N ALA A 192 -5.38 12.58 14.55
CA ALA A 192 -6.00 13.79 15.09
C ALA A 192 -5.27 14.37 16.32
N ALA A 193 -4.62 13.52 17.12
CA ALA A 193 -3.84 13.95 18.28
C ALA A 193 -2.60 14.79 17.93
N VAL A 194 -1.90 14.47 16.84
CA VAL A 194 -0.76 15.27 16.36
C VAL A 194 -1.18 16.45 15.49
N LEU A 195 -2.42 16.43 15.02
CA LEU A 195 -3.01 17.50 14.22
C LEU A 195 -3.64 18.61 15.05
N ASP A 196 -3.88 18.40 16.35
CA ASP A 196 -4.55 19.35 17.25
C ASP A 196 -5.88 19.90 16.65
N GLY A 197 -6.67 18.99 16.05
CA GLY A 197 -7.94 19.33 15.40
C GLY A 197 -7.82 20.05 14.05
N ALA A 198 -6.62 20.29 13.54
CA ALA A 198 -6.43 20.83 12.20
C ALA A 198 -6.75 19.80 11.12
N ARG A 199 -7.20 20.29 9.96
CA ARG A 199 -7.29 19.49 8.73
C ARG A 199 -6.03 19.73 7.89
N PRO A 200 -5.09 18.78 7.81
CA PRO A 200 -3.76 19.01 7.25
C PRO A 200 -3.75 19.22 5.73
N PHE A 201 -4.71 18.64 5.01
CA PHE A 201 -4.81 18.73 3.56
C PHE A 201 -6.26 18.53 3.09
N THR A 202 -6.55 18.99 1.87
CA THR A 202 -7.75 18.58 1.12
C THR A 202 -7.43 17.34 0.30
N HIS A 203 -8.43 16.51 0.02
CA HIS A 203 -8.25 15.37 -0.88
C HIS A 203 -9.44 15.17 -1.81
N TYR A 204 -9.21 14.44 -2.90
CA TYR A 204 -10.26 13.95 -3.78
C TYR A 204 -9.80 12.72 -4.57
N VAL A 205 -10.77 11.89 -4.96
CA VAL A 205 -10.56 10.81 -5.93
C VAL A 205 -10.66 11.40 -7.34
N GLY A 206 -9.64 11.18 -8.16
CA GLY A 206 -9.56 11.70 -9.52
C GLY A 206 -8.20 11.49 -10.19
N LEU A 207 -8.12 11.89 -11.45
CA LEU A 207 -6.88 11.90 -12.22
C LEU A 207 -6.22 13.29 -12.14
N LEU A 208 -4.95 13.39 -12.52
CA LEU A 208 -4.20 14.66 -12.53
C LEU A 208 -4.75 15.68 -13.56
N ASP A 209 -5.59 15.23 -14.50
CA ASP A 209 -6.31 16.09 -15.44
C ASP A 209 -7.59 16.72 -14.86
N ASP A 210 -7.95 16.37 -13.61
CA ASP A 210 -9.04 17.03 -12.92
C ASP A 210 -8.73 18.54 -12.73
N PRO A 211 -9.68 19.46 -13.00
CA PRO A 211 -9.46 20.91 -12.80
C PRO A 211 -9.06 21.29 -11.37
N ARG A 212 -9.37 20.47 -10.36
CA ARG A 212 -8.93 20.69 -8.98
C ARG A 212 -7.42 20.54 -8.81
N ALA A 213 -6.73 19.88 -9.75
CA ALA A 213 -5.27 19.82 -9.82
C ALA A 213 -4.64 21.02 -10.53
N ASP A 214 -5.43 21.96 -11.07
CA ASP A 214 -4.89 23.13 -11.74
C ASP A 214 -4.02 23.93 -10.76
N GLY A 215 -2.77 24.18 -11.18
CA GLY A 215 -1.76 24.86 -10.38
C GLY A 215 -1.83 26.40 -10.48
N PRO A 216 -0.71 27.10 -10.24
CA PRO A 216 0.64 26.55 -10.12
C PRO A 216 0.97 26.01 -8.71
N TRP A 217 1.55 24.81 -8.66
CA TRP A 217 2.05 24.16 -7.45
C TRP A 217 3.55 24.45 -7.25
N MET A 218 3.96 24.64 -5.99
CA MET A 218 5.37 24.91 -5.64
C MET A 218 6.12 23.67 -5.19
N THR A 219 5.40 22.64 -4.73
CA THR A 219 5.95 21.32 -4.43
C THR A 219 5.00 20.26 -4.95
N LEU A 220 5.53 19.28 -5.67
CA LEU A 220 4.81 18.11 -6.15
C LEU A 220 5.44 16.87 -5.52
N LEU A 221 4.60 15.95 -5.05
CA LEU A 221 5.02 14.68 -4.47
C LEU A 221 4.42 13.58 -5.35
N ALA A 222 5.23 12.61 -5.77
CA ALA A 222 4.79 11.51 -6.61
C ALA A 222 5.56 10.23 -6.23
N ASN A 223 4.98 9.45 -5.32
CA ASN A 223 5.51 8.15 -4.92
C ASN A 223 4.72 7.03 -5.59
N ILE A 224 4.91 6.89 -6.90
CA ILE A 224 4.16 6.02 -7.81
C ILE A 224 5.14 5.37 -8.79
N LEU A 225 4.68 4.37 -9.55
CA LEU A 225 5.56 3.65 -10.49
C LEU A 225 6.18 4.58 -11.54
N LEU A 226 7.41 4.28 -11.96
CA LEU A 226 8.16 5.09 -12.92
C LEU A 226 7.38 5.34 -14.23
N GLU A 227 6.70 4.33 -14.75
CA GLU A 227 5.86 4.44 -15.95
C GLU A 227 4.78 5.51 -15.77
N THR A 228 4.09 5.46 -14.63
CA THR A 228 3.05 6.44 -14.29
C THR A 228 3.65 7.83 -14.11
N ILE A 229 4.84 7.96 -13.51
CA ILE A 229 5.56 9.24 -13.44
C ILE A 229 5.79 9.77 -14.85
N GLN A 230 6.35 8.95 -15.75
CA GLN A 230 6.65 9.32 -17.13
C GLN A 230 5.41 9.80 -17.89
N ASP A 231 4.29 9.09 -17.74
CA ASP A 231 3.01 9.45 -18.35
C ASP A 231 2.47 10.79 -17.82
N LEU A 232 2.65 11.05 -16.52
CA LEU A 232 2.15 12.27 -15.87
C LEU A 232 3.09 13.47 -15.99
N LEU A 233 4.36 13.29 -16.41
CA LEU A 233 5.36 14.37 -16.51
C LEU A 233 4.90 15.60 -17.32
N PRO A 234 4.29 15.47 -18.51
CA PRO A 234 3.78 16.62 -19.25
C PRO A 234 2.78 17.45 -18.43
N ARG A 235 1.86 16.76 -17.75
CA ARG A 235 0.83 17.42 -16.93
C ARG A 235 1.45 18.03 -15.68
N MET A 236 2.29 17.30 -14.95
CA MET A 236 3.04 17.81 -13.79
C MET A 236 3.85 19.06 -14.15
N ALA A 237 4.53 19.06 -15.30
CA ALA A 237 5.30 20.22 -15.78
C ALA A 237 4.41 21.44 -16.07
N SER A 238 3.18 21.23 -16.53
CA SER A 238 2.22 22.29 -16.85
C SER A 238 1.58 22.95 -15.61
N ILE A 239 1.42 22.19 -14.53
CA ILE A 239 0.84 22.68 -13.27
C ILE A 239 1.90 23.08 -12.24
N ALA A 240 3.18 22.86 -12.52
CA ALA A 240 4.28 23.27 -11.67
C ALA A 240 4.63 24.75 -11.91
N ALA A 241 4.80 25.52 -10.83
CA ALA A 241 5.36 26.86 -10.91
C ALA A 241 6.83 26.81 -11.38
N PRO A 242 7.36 27.90 -11.99
CA PRO A 242 8.80 28.05 -12.15
C PRO A 242 9.52 27.94 -10.79
N GLY A 243 10.55 27.10 -10.73
CA GLY A 243 11.28 26.77 -9.51
C GLY A 243 10.59 25.77 -8.58
N ALA A 244 9.40 25.26 -8.93
CA ALA A 244 8.71 24.25 -8.11
C ALA A 244 9.58 23.00 -7.92
N LEU A 245 9.44 22.36 -6.76
CA LEU A 245 10.16 21.13 -6.45
C LEU A 245 9.29 19.91 -6.76
N LEU A 246 9.91 18.84 -7.24
CA LEU A 246 9.29 17.53 -7.39
C LEU A 246 10.07 16.52 -6.55
N VAL A 247 9.37 15.82 -5.66
CA VAL A 247 9.88 14.63 -4.96
C VAL A 247 9.22 13.41 -5.60
N ALA A 248 9.99 12.69 -6.42
CA ALA A 248 9.54 11.53 -7.16
C ALA A 248 10.18 10.25 -6.61
N SER A 249 9.41 9.19 -6.36
CA SER A 249 9.88 7.89 -5.86
C SER A 249 8.98 6.78 -6.41
N GLY A 250 9.15 5.53 -5.97
CA GLY A 250 8.54 4.37 -6.64
C GLY A 250 9.36 3.88 -7.83
N ILE A 251 10.65 4.25 -7.85
CA ILE A 251 11.59 4.00 -8.94
C ILE A 251 12.63 2.99 -8.45
N LEU A 252 12.83 1.91 -9.21
CA LEU A 252 13.91 0.96 -8.97
C LEU A 252 15.26 1.61 -9.26
N ALA A 253 16.25 1.35 -8.41
CA ALA A 253 17.60 1.94 -8.51
C ALA A 253 18.28 1.64 -9.86
N GLU A 254 18.03 0.45 -10.43
CA GLU A 254 18.52 0.06 -11.76
C GLU A 254 17.91 0.89 -12.91
N ARG A 255 16.79 1.58 -12.68
CA ARG A 255 16.11 2.47 -13.64
C ARG A 255 16.26 3.95 -13.29
N GLN A 256 17.19 4.29 -12.40
CA GLN A 256 17.46 5.68 -12.02
C GLN A 256 17.78 6.55 -13.23
N ASP A 257 18.67 6.11 -14.12
CA ASP A 257 19.12 6.90 -15.26
C ASP A 257 17.97 7.18 -16.25
N GLU A 258 17.08 6.20 -16.44
CA GLU A 258 15.85 6.36 -17.21
C GLU A 258 14.96 7.46 -16.61
N ALA A 259 14.74 7.41 -15.30
CA ALA A 259 13.95 8.42 -14.59
C ALA A 259 14.55 9.83 -14.70
N LEU A 260 15.87 9.96 -14.54
CA LEU A 260 16.57 11.23 -14.65
C LEU A 260 16.45 11.84 -16.05
N ILE A 261 16.57 11.01 -17.09
CA ILE A 261 16.40 11.44 -18.49
C ILE A 261 14.96 11.92 -18.73
N SER A 262 13.95 11.17 -18.28
CA SER A 262 12.55 11.55 -18.42
C SER A 262 12.24 12.88 -17.72
N LEU A 263 12.67 13.03 -16.46
CA LEU A 263 12.49 14.28 -15.70
C LEU A 263 13.10 15.48 -16.43
N ALA A 264 14.36 15.34 -16.88
CA ALA A 264 15.06 16.42 -17.58
C ALA A 264 14.37 16.79 -18.91
N ALA A 265 13.85 15.82 -19.65
CA ALA A 265 13.13 16.05 -20.90
C ALA A 265 11.87 16.92 -20.74
N TYR A 266 11.23 16.87 -19.56
CA TYR A 266 10.07 17.70 -19.22
C TYR A 266 10.42 18.91 -18.34
N GLY A 267 11.70 19.31 -18.31
CA GLY A 267 12.16 20.52 -17.66
C GLY A 267 12.15 20.46 -16.12
N PHE A 268 12.28 19.26 -15.56
CA PHE A 268 12.60 19.03 -14.16
C PHE A 268 14.09 18.68 -14.04
N ARG A 269 14.90 19.62 -13.56
CA ARG A 269 16.33 19.42 -13.34
C ARG A 269 16.55 18.63 -12.04
N PRO A 270 17.14 17.43 -12.08
CA PRO A 270 17.46 16.68 -10.86
C PRO A 270 18.46 17.46 -10.00
N LEU A 271 18.19 17.51 -8.69
CA LEU A 271 19.04 18.15 -7.68
C LEU A 271 19.71 17.13 -6.76
N LYS A 272 19.01 16.04 -6.45
CA LYS A 272 19.50 14.98 -5.56
C LYS A 272 18.80 13.67 -5.88
N VAL A 273 19.54 12.57 -5.74
CA VAL A 273 18.99 11.22 -5.66
C VAL A 273 19.31 10.65 -4.29
N ALA A 274 18.32 10.07 -3.63
CA ALA A 274 18.46 9.31 -2.39
C ALA A 274 18.11 7.84 -2.68
N THR A 275 18.85 6.91 -2.09
CA THR A 275 18.73 5.47 -2.37
C THR A 275 18.56 4.71 -1.06
N GLU A 276 17.63 3.76 -1.04
CA GLU A 276 17.45 2.82 0.06
C GLU A 276 17.07 1.45 -0.52
N GLY A 277 17.87 0.43 -0.23
CA GLY A 277 17.68 -0.90 -0.82
C GLY A 277 17.69 -0.86 -2.34
N ALA A 278 16.61 -1.38 -2.95
CA ALA A 278 16.43 -1.42 -4.40
C ALA A 278 15.74 -0.17 -4.98
N TRP A 279 15.47 0.85 -4.16
CA TRP A 279 14.61 1.98 -4.53
C TRP A 279 15.35 3.31 -4.47
N VAL A 280 14.90 4.27 -5.29
CA VAL A 280 15.39 5.65 -5.27
C VAL A 280 14.24 6.65 -5.16
N ALA A 281 14.54 7.79 -4.53
CA ALA A 281 13.76 9.01 -4.62
C ALA A 281 14.62 10.12 -5.23
N ILE A 282 14.04 10.88 -6.15
CA ILE A 282 14.67 11.96 -6.88
C ILE A 282 14.01 13.27 -6.47
N LEU A 283 14.82 14.21 -5.98
CA LEU A 283 14.43 15.60 -5.81
C LEU A 283 14.82 16.35 -7.10
N ALA A 284 13.85 16.98 -7.75
CA ALA A 284 14.03 17.77 -8.96
C ALA A 284 13.46 19.18 -8.81
N GLU A 285 13.89 20.11 -9.64
CA GLU A 285 13.41 21.49 -9.69
C GLU A 285 12.94 21.85 -11.09
N ARG A 286 11.76 22.46 -11.19
CA ARG A 286 11.20 22.98 -12.43
C ARG A 286 11.99 24.19 -12.90
N THR A 287 12.65 24.11 -14.07
CA THR A 287 13.57 25.18 -14.51
C THR A 287 12.92 26.29 -15.34
N ALA A 288 11.76 26.06 -15.95
CA ALA A 288 11.00 27.06 -16.73
C ALA A 288 9.63 26.51 -17.08
#